data_AF-A0A9D8SB72-F1
#
_entry.id   AF-A0A9D8SB72-F1
#
_cell.length_a   1.000
_cell.length_b   1.000
_cell.length_c   1.000
_cell.angle_alpha   90.00
_cell.angle_beta   90.00
_cell.angle_gamma   90.00
#
_symmetry.space_group_name_H-M   'P 1'
#
loop_
_entity.id
_entity.type
_entity.pdbx_description
1 polymer ?
#
loop_
_entity_poly.entity_id
_entity_poly.type
_entity_poly.pdbx_seq_one_letter_code
_entity_poly.pdbx_strand_id
1 'polypeptide(L)'
;MGKLSFLLRRLRYMHYDKFFATAKQLHEKTGKPTLFLLCDMANCAVKYGAGYVDYRIAEMYKLSASQRKTVITRGISNKIVAEMNPKEYWHHFDNKTEFNALFAEHVKREWFDLSTGTKEAFVEWLNGKEVLVAKPLDGSSGRGVKKIRPENYRNDPDFYEKLKADGTGIIEECVIQHDAINEINPSSVNTIRIVTLNGPKKNGIVYA
;
A
#
# COMPACT_ATOMS: atom_id res chain seq x y z
N MET A 1 -8.35 -7.08 23.10
CA MET A 1 -7.35 -8.17 23.18
C MET A 1 -6.28 -7.81 24.19
N GLY A 2 -5.98 -8.69 25.15
CA GLY A 2 -4.89 -8.44 26.12
C GLY A 2 -3.50 -8.45 25.48
N LYS A 3 -2.50 -7.84 26.15
CA LYS A 3 -1.11 -7.76 25.66
C LYS A 3 -0.49 -9.15 25.41
N LEU A 4 -0.82 -10.13 26.25
CA LEU A 4 -0.27 -11.48 26.17
C LEU A 4 -0.78 -12.26 24.95
N SER A 5 -2.09 -12.22 24.68
CA SER A 5 -2.66 -12.89 23.51
C SER A 5 -2.19 -12.27 22.19
N PHE A 6 -1.94 -10.95 22.18
CA PHE A 6 -1.34 -10.27 21.04
C PHE A 6 0.12 -10.72 20.79
N LEU A 7 0.92 -10.86 21.84
CA LEU A 7 2.30 -11.35 21.75
C LEU A 7 2.36 -12.81 21.25
N LEU A 8 1.55 -13.70 21.83
CA LEU A 8 1.46 -15.10 21.41
C LEU A 8 1.05 -15.24 19.95
N ARG A 9 0.09 -14.42 19.50
CA ARG A 9 -0.29 -14.38 18.08
C ARG A 9 0.87 -13.92 17.19
N ARG A 10 1.63 -12.89 17.59
CA ARG A 10 2.79 -12.44 16.81
C ARG A 10 3.88 -13.51 16.71
N LEU A 11 4.12 -14.26 17.78
CA LEU A 11 5.06 -15.38 17.75
C LEU A 11 4.57 -16.48 16.79
N ARG A 12 3.29 -16.83 16.84
CA ARG A 12 2.72 -17.87 15.96
C ARG A 12 2.81 -17.52 14.46
N TYR A 13 2.57 -16.27 14.10
CA TYR A 13 2.55 -15.82 12.69
C TYR A 13 3.83 -15.06 12.29
N MET A 14 4.93 -15.26 13.02
CA MET A 14 6.21 -14.63 12.67
C MET A 14 6.84 -15.33 11.47
N HIS A 15 7.34 -14.53 10.52
CA HIS A 15 8.21 -15.02 9.45
C HIS A 15 9.63 -15.21 10.01
N TYR A 16 9.85 -16.35 10.67
CA TYR A 16 11.13 -16.68 11.32
C TYR A 16 12.28 -16.74 10.31
N ASP A 17 12.05 -17.31 9.14
CA ASP A 17 12.96 -17.28 8.00
C ASP A 17 13.49 -15.87 7.71
N LYS A 18 12.58 -14.88 7.61
CA LYS A 18 12.92 -13.47 7.37
C LYS A 18 13.58 -12.82 8.57
N PHE A 19 13.21 -13.21 9.78
CA PHE A 19 13.84 -12.76 11.02
C PHE A 19 15.33 -13.15 11.07
N PHE A 20 15.63 -14.42 10.83
CA PHE A 20 17.01 -14.93 10.77
C PHE A 20 17.78 -14.35 9.58
N ALA A 21 17.16 -14.27 8.40
CA ALA A 21 17.79 -13.66 7.23
C ALA A 21 18.16 -12.19 7.48
N THR A 22 17.29 -11.43 8.16
CA THR A 22 17.57 -10.04 8.54
C THR A 22 18.77 -9.94 9.47
N ALA A 23 18.89 -10.83 10.47
CA ALA A 23 20.04 -10.85 11.36
C ALA A 23 21.36 -11.12 10.61
N LYS A 24 21.35 -12.08 9.68
CA LYS A 24 22.52 -12.41 8.85
C LYS A 24 22.95 -11.23 7.96
N GLN A 25 21.99 -10.61 7.27
CA GLN A 25 22.25 -9.40 6.47
C GLN A 25 22.84 -8.26 7.31
N LEU A 26 22.34 -8.07 8.53
CA LEU A 26 22.86 -7.07 9.45
C LEU A 26 24.24 -7.43 10.00
N HIS A 27 24.52 -8.72 10.22
CA HIS A 27 25.86 -9.18 10.57
C HIS A 27 26.87 -8.85 9.46
N GLU A 28 26.55 -9.21 8.21
CA GLU A 28 27.39 -8.88 7.03
C GLU A 28 27.62 -7.37 6.91
N LYS A 29 26.58 -6.55 7.14
CA LYS A 29 26.69 -5.09 7.06
C LYS A 29 27.49 -4.47 8.20
N THR A 30 27.48 -5.04 9.40
CA THR A 30 27.89 -4.34 10.64
C THR A 30 28.97 -5.02 11.46
N GLY A 31 29.32 -6.27 11.13
CA GLY A 31 30.21 -7.13 11.91
C GLY A 31 29.65 -7.61 13.26
N LYS A 32 28.47 -7.13 13.68
CA LYS A 32 27.89 -7.52 14.98
C LYS A 32 27.47 -8.99 14.98
N PRO A 33 27.71 -9.77 16.05
CA PRO A 33 27.35 -11.18 16.08
C PRO A 33 25.86 -11.41 15.79
N THR A 34 25.54 -12.40 14.94
CA THR A 34 24.16 -12.73 14.58
C THR A 34 23.29 -13.00 15.80
N LEU A 35 23.81 -13.75 16.79
CA LEU A 35 23.07 -14.04 18.02
C LEU A 35 22.75 -12.77 18.82
N PHE A 36 23.70 -11.83 18.91
CA PHE A 36 23.46 -10.52 19.54
C PHE A 36 22.33 -9.77 18.82
N LEU A 37 22.37 -9.73 17.47
CA LEU A 37 21.34 -9.06 16.67
C LEU A 37 19.97 -9.71 16.83
N LEU A 38 19.89 -11.05 16.88
CA LEU A 38 18.65 -11.78 17.13
C LEU A 38 18.06 -11.43 18.51
N CYS A 39 18.88 -11.45 19.55
CA CYS A 39 18.47 -11.09 20.91
C CYS A 39 18.03 -9.62 21.01
N ASP A 40 18.77 -8.70 20.41
CA ASP A 40 18.43 -7.28 20.46
C ASP A 40 17.18 -6.95 19.64
N MET A 41 16.98 -7.61 18.48
CA MET A 41 15.73 -7.53 17.73
C MET A 41 14.54 -8.04 18.56
N ALA A 42 14.67 -9.18 19.22
CA ALA A 42 13.62 -9.73 20.09
C ALA A 42 13.31 -8.79 21.26
N ASN A 43 14.34 -8.26 21.91
CA ASN A 43 14.20 -7.25 22.97
C ASN A 43 13.48 -6.00 22.44
N CYS A 44 13.85 -5.50 21.26
CA CYS A 44 13.17 -4.36 20.63
C CYS A 44 11.72 -4.65 20.26
N ALA A 45 11.41 -5.89 19.85
CA ALA A 45 10.05 -6.31 19.55
C ALA A 45 9.15 -6.28 20.79
N VAL A 46 9.67 -6.74 21.94
CA VAL A 46 8.94 -6.73 23.21
C VAL A 46 8.83 -5.32 23.77
N LYS A 47 9.93 -4.58 23.83
CA LYS A 47 10.01 -3.29 24.53
C LYS A 47 9.45 -2.11 23.72
N TYR A 48 9.69 -2.08 22.41
CA TYR A 48 9.32 -0.97 21.53
C TYR A 48 8.27 -1.36 20.49
N GLY A 49 7.86 -2.62 20.43
CA GLY A 49 6.89 -3.10 19.44
C GLY A 49 7.48 -3.27 18.03
N ALA A 50 8.79 -3.14 17.87
CA ALA A 50 9.51 -3.19 16.60
C ALA A 50 9.45 -4.58 15.94
N GLY A 51 9.06 -4.64 14.66
CA GLY A 51 9.37 -5.80 13.83
C GLY A 51 10.85 -5.78 13.40
N TYR A 52 11.36 -6.91 12.88
CA TYR A 52 12.71 -6.98 12.32
C TYR A 52 12.94 -5.99 11.17
N VAL A 53 11.89 -5.66 10.41
CA VAL A 53 11.94 -4.63 9.37
C VAL A 53 12.15 -3.24 9.98
N ASP A 54 11.40 -2.89 11.03
CA ASP A 54 11.55 -1.59 11.71
C ASP A 54 12.95 -1.47 12.31
N TYR A 55 13.43 -2.54 12.96
CA TYR A 55 14.76 -2.59 13.55
C TYR A 55 15.87 -2.38 12.51
N ARG A 56 15.73 -3.00 11.33
CA ARG A 56 16.68 -2.86 10.23
C ARG A 56 16.64 -1.46 9.61
N ILE A 57 15.45 -0.96 9.26
CA ILE A 57 15.27 0.32 8.56
C ILE A 57 15.69 1.50 9.44
N ALA A 58 15.26 1.50 10.71
CA ALA A 58 15.64 2.54 11.67
C ALA A 58 17.02 2.32 12.30
N GLU A 59 17.78 1.32 11.83
CA GLU A 59 19.10 0.93 12.33
C GLU A 59 19.19 0.87 13.85
N MET A 60 18.19 0.29 14.51
CA MET A 60 18.02 0.37 15.97
C MET A 60 19.22 -0.22 16.74
N TYR A 61 20.01 -1.10 16.13
CA TYR A 61 21.28 -1.63 16.64
C TYR A 61 22.37 -0.56 16.86
N LYS A 62 22.19 0.66 16.34
CA LYS A 62 23.07 1.82 16.58
C LYS A 62 22.52 2.78 17.65
N LEU A 63 21.24 2.63 17.99
CA LEU A 63 20.51 3.59 18.80
C LEU A 63 20.54 3.23 20.29
N SER A 64 20.63 4.25 21.14
CA SER A 64 20.45 4.11 22.59
C SER A 64 19.00 3.79 22.95
N ALA A 65 18.76 3.38 24.19
CA ALA A 65 17.40 3.10 24.66
C ALA A 65 16.47 4.32 24.60
N SER A 66 16.99 5.55 24.77
CA SER A 66 16.18 6.78 24.65
C SER A 66 15.86 7.08 23.19
N GLN A 67 16.81 6.94 22.28
CA GLN A 67 16.61 7.12 20.84
C GLN A 67 15.65 6.07 20.27
N ARG A 68 15.74 4.80 20.70
CA ARG A 68 14.81 3.75 20.25
C ARG A 68 13.35 4.05 20.61
N LYS A 69 13.09 4.79 21.69
CA LYS A 69 11.73 5.19 22.08
C LYS A 69 11.11 6.22 21.13
N THR A 70 11.92 6.95 20.35
CA THR A 70 11.42 7.96 19.41
C THR A 70 11.14 7.38 18.01
N VAL A 71 11.44 6.09 17.78
CA VAL A 71 11.20 5.41 16.50
C VAL A 71 9.73 5.00 16.39
N ILE A 72 9.08 5.35 15.27
CA ILE A 72 7.75 4.83 14.94
C ILE A 72 7.88 3.38 14.48
N THR A 73 7.55 2.45 15.38
CA THR A 73 7.55 1.02 15.10
C THR A 73 6.21 0.56 14.56
N ARG A 74 6.16 -0.61 13.93
CA ARG A 74 4.91 -1.26 13.51
C ARG A 74 3.92 -1.41 14.66
N GLY A 75 4.40 -1.70 15.87
CA GLY A 75 3.55 -1.77 17.06
C GLY A 75 2.89 -0.44 17.41
N ILE A 76 3.59 0.68 17.24
CA ILE A 76 3.05 2.02 17.44
C ILE A 76 2.12 2.41 16.28
N SER A 77 2.58 2.24 15.04
CA SER A 77 1.80 2.52 13.82
C SER A 77 0.46 1.78 13.81
N ASN A 78 0.43 0.48 14.13
CA ASN A 78 -0.81 -0.29 14.18
C ASN A 78 -1.80 0.23 15.25
N LYS A 79 -1.31 0.76 16.37
CA LYS A 79 -2.18 1.37 17.40
C LYS A 79 -2.78 2.67 16.89
N ILE A 80 -1.95 3.53 16.30
CA ILE A 80 -2.39 4.79 15.69
C ILE A 80 -3.45 4.50 14.62
N VAL A 81 -3.20 3.54 13.72
CA VAL A 81 -4.18 3.17 12.70
C VAL A 81 -5.48 2.65 13.31
N ALA A 82 -5.40 1.79 14.32
CA ALA A 82 -6.60 1.24 14.96
C ALA A 82 -7.42 2.28 15.74
N GLU A 83 -6.76 3.29 16.30
CA GLU A 83 -7.40 4.38 17.05
C GLU A 83 -8.01 5.43 16.11
N MET A 84 -7.30 5.76 15.03
CA MET A 84 -7.64 6.91 14.18
C MET A 84 -8.40 6.55 12.91
N ASN A 85 -8.42 5.27 12.52
CA ASN A 85 -9.11 4.79 11.32
C ASN A 85 -10.10 3.69 11.69
N PRO A 86 -11.34 4.04 12.09
CA PRO A 86 -12.37 3.07 12.39
C PRO A 86 -12.57 2.13 11.20
N LYS A 87 -12.63 0.82 11.48
CA LYS A 87 -12.67 -0.22 10.44
C LYS A 87 -13.90 -0.11 9.52
N GLU A 88 -15.00 0.42 10.06
CA GLU A 88 -16.23 0.65 9.31
C GLU A 88 -16.03 1.56 8.10
N TYR A 89 -15.01 2.43 8.06
CA TYR A 89 -14.75 3.31 6.91
C TYR A 89 -13.67 2.80 5.96
N TRP A 90 -13.03 1.66 6.23
CA TRP A 90 -11.90 1.19 5.42
C TRP A 90 -12.29 0.89 3.97
N HIS A 91 -13.53 0.43 3.75
CA HIS A 91 -14.03 0.10 2.43
C HIS A 91 -14.04 1.31 1.48
N HIS A 92 -14.25 2.53 1.97
CA HIS A 92 -14.18 3.75 1.17
C HIS A 92 -12.79 4.01 0.56
N PHE A 93 -11.73 3.39 1.10
CA PHE A 93 -10.36 3.52 0.60
C PHE A 93 -9.85 2.25 -0.08
N ASP A 94 -10.29 1.07 0.38
CA ASP A 94 -9.86 -0.22 -0.16
C ASP A 94 -10.66 -0.63 -1.41
N ASN A 95 -11.94 -0.28 -1.49
CA ASN A 95 -12.78 -0.52 -2.66
C ASN A 95 -12.66 0.67 -3.63
N LYS A 96 -12.08 0.42 -4.81
CA LYS A 96 -11.81 1.47 -5.80
C LYS A 96 -13.08 2.11 -6.39
N THR A 97 -14.19 1.37 -6.53
CA THR A 97 -15.43 1.94 -7.09
C THR A 97 -16.09 2.85 -6.07
N GLU A 98 -16.15 2.44 -4.81
CA GLU A 98 -16.63 3.28 -3.71
C GLU A 98 -15.75 4.51 -3.49
N PHE A 99 -14.42 4.36 -3.55
CA PHE A 99 -13.49 5.48 -3.48
C PHE A 99 -13.78 6.50 -4.58
N ASN A 100 -13.82 6.06 -5.85
CA ASN A 100 -14.04 6.97 -6.96
C ASN A 100 -15.43 7.62 -6.91
N ALA A 101 -16.46 6.91 -6.46
CA ALA A 101 -17.80 7.48 -6.28
C ALA A 101 -17.84 8.51 -5.14
N LEU A 102 -17.26 8.21 -3.98
CA LEU A 102 -17.24 9.09 -2.82
C LEU A 102 -16.43 10.36 -3.08
N PHE A 103 -15.31 10.25 -3.80
CA PHE A 103 -14.40 11.35 -4.11
C PHE A 103 -14.53 11.84 -5.56
N ALA A 104 -15.69 11.68 -6.19
CA ALA A 104 -15.92 12.00 -7.60
C ALA A 104 -15.56 13.46 -7.96
N GLU A 105 -15.77 14.40 -7.02
CA GLU A 105 -15.36 15.80 -7.20
C GLU A 105 -13.83 15.93 -7.42
N HIS A 106 -13.03 15.08 -6.79
CA HIS A 106 -11.56 15.12 -6.87
C HIS A 106 -10.98 14.14 -7.90
N VAL A 107 -11.76 13.14 -8.31
CA VAL A 107 -11.39 12.17 -9.35
C VAL A 107 -11.76 12.72 -10.72
N LYS A 108 -10.81 13.41 -11.36
CA LYS A 108 -11.03 14.09 -12.65
C LYS A 108 -10.91 13.19 -13.89
N ARG A 109 -10.44 11.95 -13.71
CA ARG A 109 -10.32 10.96 -14.78
C ARG A 109 -11.60 10.15 -14.88
N GLU A 110 -12.01 9.81 -16.09
CA GLU A 110 -13.13 8.90 -16.25
C GLU A 110 -12.76 7.47 -15.85
N TRP A 111 -13.78 6.71 -15.43
CA TRP A 111 -13.63 5.32 -15.02
C TRP A 111 -14.91 4.54 -15.28
N PHE A 112 -14.76 3.23 -15.42
CA PHE A 112 -15.83 2.29 -15.68
C PHE A 112 -15.77 1.14 -14.67
N ASP A 113 -16.90 0.87 -14.04
CA ASP A 113 -17.07 -0.26 -13.12
C ASP A 113 -17.45 -1.53 -13.90
N LEU A 114 -16.53 -2.49 -13.99
CA LEU A 114 -16.81 -3.78 -14.66
C LEU A 114 -17.69 -4.71 -13.81
N SER A 115 -17.85 -4.42 -12.52
CA SER A 115 -18.69 -5.25 -11.63
C SER A 115 -20.18 -4.99 -11.84
N THR A 116 -20.54 -3.77 -12.22
CA THR A 116 -21.94 -3.34 -12.39
C THR A 116 -22.28 -2.91 -13.83
N GLY A 117 -21.29 -2.54 -14.64
CA GLY A 117 -21.49 -2.11 -16.02
C GLY A 117 -21.96 -3.22 -16.95
N THR A 118 -22.53 -2.82 -18.08
CA THR A 118 -22.89 -3.73 -19.18
C THR A 118 -21.84 -3.68 -20.29
N LYS A 119 -21.82 -4.72 -21.14
CA LYS A 119 -20.92 -4.77 -22.29
C LYS A 119 -21.18 -3.64 -23.28
N GLU A 120 -22.45 -3.28 -23.47
CA GLU A 120 -22.89 -2.22 -24.37
C GLU A 120 -22.38 -0.86 -23.89
N ALA A 121 -22.60 -0.55 -22.61
CA ALA A 121 -22.11 0.68 -21.99
C ALA A 121 -20.57 0.75 -22.00
N PHE A 122 -19.90 -0.40 -21.82
CA PHE A 122 -18.45 -0.47 -21.91
C PHE A 122 -17.94 -0.13 -23.31
N VAL A 123 -18.54 -0.71 -24.36
CA VAL A 123 -18.18 -0.42 -25.76
C VAL A 123 -18.40 1.06 -26.09
N GLU A 124 -19.50 1.64 -25.61
CA GLU A 124 -19.77 3.06 -25.78
C GLU A 124 -18.71 3.91 -25.07
N TRP A 125 -18.40 3.60 -23.81
CA TRP A 125 -17.43 4.31 -22.99
C TRP A 125 -15.99 4.23 -23.51
N LEU A 126 -15.64 3.14 -24.20
CA LEU A 126 -14.32 2.97 -24.82
C LEU A 126 -14.08 3.95 -25.99
N ASN A 127 -15.13 4.53 -26.57
CA ASN A 127 -14.98 5.44 -27.70
C ASN A 127 -14.17 6.68 -27.32
N GLY A 128 -13.12 6.96 -28.09
CA GLY A 128 -12.21 8.09 -27.84
C GLY A 128 -11.19 7.86 -26.74
N LYS A 129 -11.13 6.66 -26.13
CA LYS A 129 -10.10 6.32 -25.12
C LYS A 129 -8.85 5.75 -25.78
N GLU A 130 -7.68 6.28 -25.40
CA GLU A 130 -6.40 5.83 -25.97
C GLU A 130 -5.66 4.86 -25.05
N VAL A 131 -5.52 5.23 -23.78
CA VAL A 131 -4.70 4.50 -22.81
C VAL A 131 -5.47 4.39 -21.51
N LEU A 132 -5.71 3.16 -21.10
CA LEU A 132 -6.49 2.81 -19.93
C LEU A 132 -5.66 2.03 -18.91
N VAL A 133 -6.11 2.04 -17.67
CA VAL A 133 -5.53 1.28 -16.56
C VAL A 133 -6.61 0.38 -15.97
N ALA A 134 -6.49 -0.92 -16.21
CA ALA A 134 -7.33 -1.95 -15.61
C ALA A 134 -6.77 -2.34 -14.24
N LYS A 135 -7.66 -2.43 -13.23
CA LYS A 135 -7.28 -2.72 -11.84
C LYS A 135 -8.26 -3.72 -11.23
N PRO A 136 -7.79 -4.64 -10.37
CA PRO A 136 -8.66 -5.38 -9.47
C PRO A 136 -9.39 -4.41 -8.52
N LEU A 137 -10.55 -4.80 -8.01
CA LEU A 137 -11.36 -3.93 -7.15
C LEU A 137 -10.63 -3.53 -5.87
N ASP A 138 -9.99 -4.49 -5.22
CA ASP A 138 -9.16 -4.30 -4.02
C ASP A 138 -7.69 -4.67 -4.31
N GLY A 139 -6.86 -4.74 -3.27
CA GLY A 139 -5.44 -5.10 -3.39
C GLY A 139 -4.48 -3.91 -3.30
N SER A 140 -3.18 -4.23 -3.30
CA SER A 140 -2.13 -3.26 -2.96
C SER A 140 -0.86 -3.47 -3.78
N SER A 141 0.00 -2.45 -3.77
CA SER A 141 1.33 -2.46 -4.41
C SER A 141 1.29 -2.68 -5.93
N GLY A 142 0.22 -2.23 -6.60
CA GLY A 142 0.07 -2.36 -8.05
C GLY A 142 -0.13 -3.80 -8.55
N ARG A 143 -0.30 -4.78 -7.66
CA ARG A 143 -0.55 -6.17 -8.07
C ARG A 143 -1.86 -6.24 -8.87
N GLY A 144 -1.79 -6.87 -10.04
CA GLY A 144 -2.92 -7.03 -10.95
C GLY A 144 -3.26 -5.79 -11.79
N VAL A 145 -2.56 -4.67 -11.61
CA VAL A 145 -2.78 -3.46 -12.43
C VAL A 145 -2.16 -3.66 -13.81
N LYS A 146 -2.93 -3.37 -14.87
CA LYS A 146 -2.52 -3.52 -16.27
C LYS A 146 -2.78 -2.23 -17.04
N LYS A 147 -1.86 -1.90 -17.94
CA LYS A 147 -2.04 -0.81 -18.92
C LYS A 147 -2.61 -1.42 -20.21
N ILE A 148 -3.67 -0.82 -20.72
CA ILE A 148 -4.43 -1.32 -21.87
C ILE A 148 -4.53 -0.20 -22.91
N ARG A 149 -4.44 -0.57 -24.19
CA ARG A 149 -4.77 0.31 -25.30
C ARG A 149 -5.99 -0.27 -26.03
N PRO A 150 -7.15 0.39 -26.03
CA PRO A 150 -8.37 -0.16 -26.65
C PRO A 150 -8.20 -0.52 -28.13
N GLU A 151 -7.32 0.18 -28.85
CA GLU A 151 -6.97 -0.12 -30.25
C GLU A 151 -6.54 -1.58 -30.46
N ASN A 152 -5.82 -2.17 -29.50
CA ASN A 152 -5.33 -3.54 -29.57
C ASN A 152 -6.45 -4.59 -29.47
N TYR A 153 -7.65 -4.16 -29.06
CA TYR A 153 -8.81 -5.02 -28.79
C TYR A 153 -10.05 -4.59 -29.57
N ARG A 154 -9.92 -3.64 -30.51
CA ARG A 154 -11.05 -3.05 -31.25
C ARG A 154 -11.93 -4.08 -31.96
N ASN A 155 -11.34 -5.21 -32.37
CA ASN A 155 -12.04 -6.31 -33.06
C ASN A 155 -12.21 -7.56 -32.18
N ASP A 156 -11.96 -7.46 -30.87
CA ASP A 156 -12.11 -8.57 -29.94
C ASP A 156 -13.50 -8.52 -29.28
N PRO A 157 -14.49 -9.29 -29.78
CA PRO A 157 -15.84 -9.27 -29.23
C PRO A 157 -15.89 -9.77 -27.78
N ASP A 158 -14.87 -10.49 -27.32
CA ASP A 158 -14.80 -11.09 -26.00
C ASP A 158 -14.00 -10.23 -25.01
N PHE A 159 -13.51 -9.06 -25.43
CA PHE A 159 -12.63 -8.23 -24.61
C PHE A 159 -13.21 -7.91 -23.24
N TYR A 160 -14.50 -7.53 -23.19
CA TYR A 160 -15.22 -7.27 -21.95
C TYR A 160 -15.22 -8.48 -21.00
N GLU A 161 -15.55 -9.67 -21.52
CA GLU A 161 -15.61 -10.90 -20.72
C GLU A 161 -14.22 -11.37 -20.28
N LYS A 162 -13.19 -11.17 -21.12
CA LYS A 162 -11.79 -11.46 -20.77
C LYS A 162 -11.31 -10.61 -19.60
N LEU A 163 -11.69 -9.33 -19.54
CA LEU A 163 -11.38 -8.44 -18.42
C LEU A 163 -12.11 -8.87 -17.13
N LYS A 164 -13.34 -9.36 -17.22
CA LYS A 164 -14.03 -9.88 -16.04
C LYS A 164 -13.41 -11.19 -15.56
N ALA A 165 -13.10 -12.09 -16.49
CA ALA A 165 -12.47 -13.38 -16.20
C ALA A 165 -11.06 -13.25 -15.61
N ASP A 166 -10.34 -12.17 -15.93
CA ASP A 166 -8.99 -11.91 -15.41
C ASP A 166 -8.97 -11.22 -14.02
N GLY A 167 -10.15 -10.95 -13.46
CA GLY A 167 -10.32 -10.33 -12.14
C GLY A 167 -10.21 -8.80 -12.15
N THR A 168 -10.32 -8.14 -13.31
CA THR A 168 -10.43 -6.68 -13.36
C THR A 168 -11.78 -6.25 -12.77
N GLY A 169 -11.73 -5.33 -11.80
CA GLY A 169 -12.93 -4.74 -11.19
C GLY A 169 -13.28 -3.36 -11.77
N ILE A 170 -12.26 -2.55 -12.07
CA ILE A 170 -12.42 -1.19 -12.57
C ILE A 170 -11.42 -0.88 -13.68
N ILE A 171 -11.83 -0.06 -14.64
CA ILE A 171 -10.97 0.50 -15.67
C ILE A 171 -11.01 2.02 -15.54
N GLU A 172 -9.85 2.66 -15.61
CA GLU A 172 -9.73 4.12 -15.52
C GLU A 172 -8.91 4.66 -16.68
N GLU A 173 -9.14 5.91 -17.06
CA GLU A 173 -8.21 6.61 -17.94
C GLU A 173 -6.81 6.69 -17.33
N CYS A 174 -5.79 6.57 -18.17
CA CYS A 174 -4.42 6.77 -17.74
C CYS A 174 -4.21 8.23 -17.35
N VAL A 175 -3.68 8.47 -16.15
CA VAL A 175 -3.35 9.82 -15.68
C VAL A 175 -2.32 10.45 -16.62
N ILE A 176 -2.64 11.64 -17.12
CA ILE A 176 -1.74 12.49 -17.88
C ILE A 176 -1.04 13.42 -16.89
N GLN A 177 0.28 13.33 -16.82
CA GLN A 177 1.08 14.16 -15.92
C GLN A 177 1.42 15.49 -16.59
N HIS A 178 1.57 16.53 -15.79
CA HIS A 178 2.14 17.79 -16.24
C HIS A 178 3.58 17.60 -16.75
N ASP A 179 4.00 18.35 -17.77
CA ASP A 179 5.31 18.20 -18.41
C ASP A 179 6.49 18.30 -17.43
N ALA A 180 6.47 19.30 -16.54
CA ALA A 180 7.48 19.43 -15.48
C ALA A 180 7.57 18.21 -14.54
N ILE A 181 6.48 17.45 -14.35
CA ILE A 181 6.50 16.22 -13.56
C ILE A 181 7.02 15.04 -14.39
N ASN A 182 6.73 15.02 -15.69
CA ASN A 182 7.28 14.02 -16.62
C ASN A 182 8.81 14.09 -16.71
N GLU A 183 9.42 15.25 -16.48
CA GLU A 183 10.89 15.39 -16.45
C GLU A 183 11.55 14.49 -15.38
N ILE A 184 10.85 14.19 -14.28
CA ILE A 184 11.36 13.30 -13.21
C ILE A 184 11.40 11.86 -13.71
N ASN A 185 10.28 11.37 -14.22
CA ASN A 185 10.19 10.06 -14.86
C ASN A 185 8.94 9.99 -15.76
N PRO A 186 9.09 10.02 -17.09
CA PRO A 186 7.94 9.98 -18.01
C PRO A 186 7.37 8.58 -18.18
N SER A 187 8.10 7.54 -17.75
CA SER A 187 7.68 6.14 -17.91
C SER A 187 6.70 5.66 -16.84
N SER A 188 6.55 6.43 -15.75
CA SER A 188 5.68 6.10 -14.62
C SER A 188 4.89 7.32 -14.14
N VAL A 189 3.74 7.09 -13.50
CA VAL A 189 3.06 8.15 -12.74
C VAL A 189 3.88 8.48 -11.50
N ASN A 190 4.46 9.68 -11.48
CA ASN A 190 5.10 10.26 -10.32
C ASN A 190 4.02 10.60 -9.29
N THR A 191 4.28 10.25 -8.04
CA THR A 191 3.32 10.44 -6.95
C THR A 191 3.98 11.18 -5.80
N ILE A 192 3.26 12.15 -5.23
CA ILE A 192 3.61 12.80 -3.98
C ILE A 192 2.77 12.14 -2.89
N ARG A 193 3.39 11.76 -1.78
CA ARG A 193 2.69 11.13 -0.66
C ARG A 193 2.72 12.04 0.56
N ILE A 194 1.57 12.64 0.84
CA ILE A 194 1.37 13.45 2.03
C ILE A 194 0.72 12.58 3.10
N VAL A 195 1.33 12.53 4.29
CA VAL A 195 0.82 11.81 5.45
C VAL A 195 0.24 12.83 6.42
N THR A 196 -1.05 12.72 6.70
CA THR A 196 -1.75 13.55 7.68
C THR A 196 -2.22 12.74 8.87
N LEU A 197 -2.32 13.36 10.03
CA LEU A 197 -3.03 12.82 11.19
C LEU A 197 -4.14 13.79 11.57
N ASN A 198 -5.35 13.26 11.71
CA ASN A 198 -6.51 13.96 12.26
C ASN A 198 -6.82 13.36 13.64
N GLY A 199 -6.16 13.88 14.69
CA GLY A 199 -6.16 13.29 16.02
C GLY A 199 -6.75 14.22 17.07
N PRO A 200 -7.18 13.67 18.22
CA PRO A 200 -7.88 14.44 19.25
C PRO A 200 -7.03 15.55 19.88
N LYS A 201 -5.70 15.49 19.76
CA LYS A 201 -4.78 16.50 20.32
C LYS A 201 -4.36 17.56 19.31
N LYS A 202 -4.18 17.18 18.04
CA LYS A 202 -3.68 18.05 16.97
C LYS A 202 -3.95 17.39 15.62
N ASN A 203 -4.20 18.24 14.63
CA ASN A 203 -4.30 17.88 13.23
C ASN A 203 -3.13 18.46 12.45
N GLY A 204 -2.61 17.73 11.46
CA GLY A 204 -1.58 18.28 10.59
C GLY A 204 -0.88 17.26 9.70
N ILE A 205 -0.01 17.80 8.84
CA ILE A 205 0.91 17.03 8.00
C ILE A 205 2.06 16.51 8.88
N VAL A 206 2.30 15.21 8.80
CA VAL A 206 3.38 14.50 9.49
C VAL A 206 4.62 14.40 8.60
N TYR A 207 4.42 14.19 7.31
CA TYR A 207 5.47 14.08 6.30
C TYR A 207 4.86 14.36 4.91
N ALA A 208 5.60 15.07 4.05
CA ALA A 208 5.24 15.37 2.66
C ALA A 208 6.48 15.20 1.77
#